data_AF-A0A1U7GDK7-F1
#
_entry.id   AF-A0A1U7GDK7-F1
#
_cell.length_a   1.000
_cell.length_b   1.000
_cell.length_c   1.000
_cell.angle_alpha   90.00
_cell.angle_beta   90.00
_cell.angle_gamma   90.00
#
_symmetry.space_group_name_H-M   'P 1'
#
loop_
_entity.id
_entity.type
_entity.pdbx_description
1 polymer ?
#
loop_
_entity_poly.entity_id
_entity_poly.type
_entity_poly.pdbx_seq_one_letter_code
_entity_poly.pdbx_strand_id
1 'polypeptide(L)'
;MILASASPRRRQLLEEAGYAFEVDPSDVDEPGPDAGADPGEYAAGLAWRKARAVARRRGSGLILAADTVCAVGGEILNKPVDRADAERMIRLQEGGDADVITGLCLHRGDRDEWVGAVEVSVVRFRALGDEERAAYLDSGRWEGKSGAYGVQDGDPFVSVARGSFSNVVGLPMGRLAALLAAHPSLLD
;
A
#
# COMPACT_ATOMS: atom_id res chain seq x y z
N MET A 1 -10.47 -12.26 11.51
CA MET A 1 -10.14 -10.95 10.92
C MET A 1 -10.61 -10.92 9.47
N ILE A 2 -10.99 -9.76 8.93
CA ILE A 2 -11.47 -9.60 7.54
C ILE A 2 -10.54 -8.61 6.84
N LEU A 3 -9.86 -9.05 5.79
CA LEU A 3 -9.03 -8.20 4.94
C LEU A 3 -9.90 -7.49 3.90
N ALA A 4 -10.01 -6.17 4.04
CA ALA A 4 -10.73 -5.27 3.13
C ALA A 4 -9.93 -4.94 1.86
N SER A 5 -9.36 -5.94 1.19
CA SER A 5 -8.48 -5.71 0.02
C SER A 5 -8.51 -6.87 -0.97
N ALA A 6 -8.57 -6.54 -2.26
CA ALA A 6 -8.33 -7.48 -3.35
C ALA A 6 -6.83 -7.71 -3.65
N SER A 7 -5.91 -7.04 -2.95
CA SER A 7 -4.47 -7.14 -3.24
C SER A 7 -3.93 -8.54 -2.92
N PRO A 8 -3.40 -9.29 -3.91
CA PRO A 8 -2.80 -10.61 -3.66
C PRO A 8 -1.58 -10.51 -2.74
N ARG A 9 -0.83 -9.39 -2.82
CA ARG A 9 0.37 -9.14 -2.00
C ARG A 9 0.04 -9.03 -0.51
N ARG A 10 -1.03 -8.31 -0.18
CA ARG A 10 -1.46 -8.14 1.23
C ARG A 10 -1.98 -9.45 1.82
N ARG A 11 -2.71 -10.23 1.01
CA ARG A 11 -3.14 -11.57 1.39
C ARG A 11 -1.92 -12.46 1.70
N GLN A 12 -0.95 -12.50 0.79
CA GLN A 12 0.27 -13.28 0.96
C GLN A 12 1.03 -12.91 2.25
N LEU A 13 1.23 -11.61 2.52
CA LEU A 13 1.88 -11.15 3.76
C LEU A 13 1.18 -11.62 5.04
N LEU A 14 -0.17 -11.64 5.05
CA LEU A 14 -0.93 -12.14 6.20
C LEU A 14 -0.84 -13.66 6.33
N GLU A 15 -0.89 -14.40 5.22
CA GLU A 15 -0.77 -15.86 5.19
C GLU A 15 0.62 -16.31 5.67
N GLU A 16 1.69 -15.68 5.19
CA GLU A 16 3.07 -15.96 5.61
C GLU A 16 3.30 -15.67 7.10
N ALA A 17 2.60 -14.68 7.65
CA ALA A 17 2.63 -14.37 9.07
C ALA A 17 1.69 -15.24 9.93
N GLY A 18 0.95 -16.16 9.32
CA GLY A 18 0.10 -17.12 10.04
C GLY A 18 -1.23 -16.56 10.54
N TYR A 19 -1.71 -15.43 10.01
CA TYR A 19 -3.01 -14.88 10.39
C TYR A 19 -4.16 -15.71 9.82
N ALA A 20 -5.18 -15.95 10.64
CA ALA A 20 -6.47 -16.44 10.16
C ALA A 20 -7.37 -15.27 9.76
N PHE A 21 -7.73 -15.20 8.47
CA PHE A 21 -8.57 -14.13 7.95
C PHE A 21 -9.44 -14.57 6.77
N GLU A 22 -10.50 -13.79 6.55
CA GLU A 22 -11.31 -13.82 5.35
C GLU A 22 -10.98 -12.61 4.47
N VAL A 23 -11.28 -12.68 3.18
CA VAL A 23 -11.10 -11.54 2.27
C VAL A 23 -12.46 -11.04 1.81
N ASP A 24 -12.69 -9.74 1.98
CA ASP A 24 -13.89 -9.04 1.50
C ASP A 24 -13.46 -7.68 0.92
N PRO A 25 -13.16 -7.59 -0.40
CA PRO A 25 -12.70 -6.35 -1.02
C PRO A 25 -13.69 -5.19 -0.83
N SER A 26 -13.20 -3.99 -0.53
CA SER A 26 -14.08 -2.87 -0.18
C SER A 26 -14.93 -2.33 -1.34
N ASP A 27 -14.50 -2.52 -2.59
CA ASP A 27 -15.12 -1.96 -3.81
C ASP A 27 -15.37 -0.45 -3.75
N VAL A 28 -14.51 0.27 -3.02
CA VAL A 28 -14.59 1.72 -2.84
C VAL A 28 -13.78 2.39 -3.94
N ASP A 29 -14.36 3.40 -4.59
CA ASP A 29 -13.65 4.26 -5.52
C ASP A 29 -12.47 4.96 -4.82
N GLU A 30 -11.31 4.93 -5.47
CA GLU A 30 -10.07 5.57 -5.02
C GLU A 30 -9.91 6.89 -5.78
N PRO A 31 -10.48 8.01 -5.30
CA PRO A 31 -10.29 9.29 -5.97
C PRO A 31 -8.81 9.66 -5.97
N GLY A 32 -8.36 10.32 -7.04
CA GLY A 32 -7.03 10.92 -7.05
C GLY A 32 -6.85 11.92 -5.89
N PRO A 33 -5.62 12.13 -5.43
CA PRO A 33 -5.35 13.10 -4.37
C PRO A 33 -5.68 14.52 -4.83
N ASP A 34 -6.15 15.35 -3.90
CA ASP A 34 -6.26 16.79 -4.13
C ASP A 34 -4.88 17.41 -4.38
N ALA A 35 -4.84 18.55 -5.06
CA ALA A 35 -3.58 19.25 -5.30
C ALA A 35 -2.91 19.64 -3.98
N GLY A 36 -1.70 19.15 -3.75
CA GLY A 36 -0.94 19.39 -2.52
C GLY A 36 -1.37 18.56 -1.31
N ALA A 37 -2.15 17.48 -1.53
CA ALA A 37 -2.50 16.56 -0.45
C ALA A 37 -1.26 15.93 0.20
N ASP A 38 -1.28 15.81 1.52
CA ASP A 38 -0.26 15.04 2.25
C ASP A 38 -0.40 13.53 1.90
N PRO A 39 0.67 12.86 1.46
CA PRO A 39 0.61 11.44 1.10
C PRO A 39 0.19 10.53 2.24
N GLY A 40 0.56 10.85 3.48
CA GLY A 40 0.19 10.11 4.67
C GLY A 40 -1.29 10.23 5.00
N GLU A 41 -1.82 11.46 5.00
CA GLU A 41 -3.25 11.72 5.19
C GLU A 41 -4.09 11.07 4.07
N TYR A 42 -3.63 11.15 2.83
CA TYR A 42 -4.30 10.51 1.69
C TYR A 42 -4.38 8.99 1.86
N ALA A 43 -3.25 8.33 2.13
CA ALA A 43 -3.21 6.88 2.32
C ALA A 43 -4.02 6.43 3.55
N ALA A 44 -3.94 7.16 4.67
CA ALA A 44 -4.74 6.88 5.87
C ALA A 44 -6.24 7.03 5.61
N GLY A 45 -6.63 8.09 4.90
CA GLY A 45 -8.01 8.37 4.53
C GLY A 45 -8.60 7.26 3.64
N LEU A 46 -7.85 6.80 2.64
CA LEU A 46 -8.27 5.67 1.80
C LEU A 46 -8.37 4.36 2.60
N ALA A 47 -7.40 4.04 3.45
CA ALA A 47 -7.45 2.86 4.30
C ALA A 47 -8.70 2.86 5.20
N TRP A 48 -9.01 4.00 5.83
CA TRP A 48 -10.21 4.14 6.66
C TRP A 48 -11.51 3.99 5.84
N ARG A 49 -11.60 4.62 4.66
CA ARG A 49 -12.78 4.49 3.78
C ARG A 49 -13.04 3.04 3.41
N LYS A 50 -11.99 2.29 3.06
CA LYS A 50 -12.07 0.86 2.73
C LYS A 50 -12.54 0.04 3.93
N ALA A 51 -11.94 0.24 5.10
CA ALA A 51 -12.33 -0.47 6.32
C ALA A 51 -13.79 -0.20 6.69
N ARG A 52 -14.22 1.06 6.66
CA ARG A 52 -15.58 1.47 7.01
C ARG A 52 -16.63 0.89 6.06
N ALA A 53 -16.34 0.83 4.76
CA ALA A 53 -17.25 0.25 3.78
C ALA A 53 -17.52 -1.25 4.07
N VAL A 54 -16.45 -2.01 4.33
CA VAL A 54 -16.55 -3.43 4.68
C VAL A 54 -17.19 -3.62 6.06
N ALA A 55 -16.85 -2.78 7.04
CA ALA A 55 -17.45 -2.84 8.38
C ALA A 55 -18.97 -2.70 8.33
N ARG A 56 -19.48 -1.73 7.55
CA ARG A 56 -20.93 -1.55 7.33
C ARG A 56 -21.60 -2.74 6.64
N ARG A 57 -20.92 -3.38 5.69
CA ARG A 57 -21.45 -4.52 4.94
C ARG A 57 -21.46 -5.80 5.77
N ARG A 58 -20.44 -6.03 6.59
CA ARG A 58 -20.27 -7.25 7.41
C ARG A 58 -21.01 -7.18 8.74
N GLY A 59 -21.12 -5.98 9.34
CA GLY A 59 -21.81 -5.73 10.62
C GLY A 59 -21.18 -6.40 11.84
N SER A 60 -20.04 -7.07 11.70
CA SER A 60 -19.32 -7.75 12.78
C SER A 60 -17.87 -8.06 12.37
N GLY A 61 -17.07 -8.43 13.37
CA GLY A 61 -15.68 -8.83 13.20
C GLY A 61 -14.70 -7.66 13.13
N LEU A 62 -13.41 -7.98 13.06
CA LEU A 62 -12.33 -7.01 12.91
C LEU A 62 -11.95 -6.86 11.44
N ILE A 63 -12.12 -5.67 10.89
CA ILE A 63 -11.79 -5.31 9.52
C ILE A 63 -10.39 -4.69 9.50
N LEU A 64 -9.55 -5.20 8.61
CA LEU A 64 -8.21 -4.71 8.30
C LEU A 64 -8.21 -4.13 6.89
N ALA A 65 -7.88 -2.85 6.74
CA ALA A 65 -7.66 -2.22 5.46
C ALA A 65 -6.28 -1.54 5.40
N ALA A 66 -5.73 -1.46 4.20
CA ALA A 66 -4.53 -0.69 3.94
C ALA A 66 -4.59 -0.04 2.55
N ASP A 67 -3.92 1.10 2.42
CA ASP A 67 -3.71 1.79 1.15
C ASP A 67 -2.26 2.26 1.05
N THR A 68 -1.63 2.09 -0.12
CA THR A 68 -0.19 2.27 -0.28
C THR A 68 0.08 3.14 -1.49
N VAL A 69 0.80 4.23 -1.25
CA VAL A 69 1.22 5.18 -2.27
C VAL A 69 2.74 5.28 -2.31
N CYS A 70 3.26 5.55 -3.50
CA CYS A 70 4.65 5.98 -3.68
C CYS A 70 4.65 7.50 -3.82
N ALA A 71 5.66 8.19 -3.29
CA ALA A 71 5.79 9.63 -3.46
C ALA A 71 7.24 10.06 -3.70
N VAL A 72 7.44 11.02 -4.61
CA VAL A 72 8.75 11.64 -4.89
C VAL A 72 8.60 13.15 -4.71
N GLY A 73 9.34 13.73 -3.76
CA GLY A 73 9.25 15.17 -3.49
C GLY A 73 7.83 15.66 -3.13
N GLY A 74 6.99 14.78 -2.57
CA GLY A 74 5.57 15.06 -2.28
C GLY A 74 4.59 14.76 -3.41
N GLU A 75 5.06 14.47 -4.63
CA GLU A 75 4.19 14.04 -5.74
C GLU A 75 3.78 12.58 -5.54
N ILE A 76 2.47 12.32 -5.40
CA ILE A 76 1.91 10.97 -5.26
C ILE A 76 1.89 10.26 -6.61
N LEU A 77 2.58 9.13 -6.69
CA LEU A 77 2.63 8.22 -7.83
C LEU A 77 1.74 7.02 -7.54
N ASN A 78 0.48 7.13 -7.98
CA ASN A 78 -0.49 6.04 -7.94
C ASN A 78 -0.15 4.95 -8.98
N LYS A 79 -1.11 4.09 -9.30
CA LYS A 79 -0.96 3.10 -10.36
C LYS A 79 -0.89 3.82 -11.72
N PRO A 80 0.08 3.50 -12.58
CA PRO A 80 0.15 4.08 -13.91
C PRO A 80 -1.09 3.71 -14.74
N VAL A 81 -1.63 4.68 -15.49
CA VAL A 81 -2.81 4.48 -16.34
C VAL A 81 -2.48 3.83 -17.68
N ASP A 82 -1.25 4.02 -18.14
CA ASP A 82 -0.72 3.44 -19.36
C ASP A 82 0.82 3.34 -19.29
N ARG A 83 1.42 2.83 -20.37
CA ARG A 83 2.87 2.67 -20.49
C ARG A 83 3.62 4.02 -20.42
N ALA A 84 3.07 5.09 -20.98
CA ALA A 84 3.74 6.38 -20.99
C ALA A 84 3.79 6.99 -19.58
N ASP A 85 2.72 6.82 -18.81
CA ASP A 85 2.68 7.21 -17.40
C ASP A 85 3.62 6.34 -16.56
N ALA A 86 3.72 5.02 -16.83
CA ALA A 86 4.71 4.16 -16.20
C ALA A 86 6.15 4.64 -16.48
N GLU A 87 6.47 5.00 -17.72
CA GLU A 87 7.79 5.55 -18.07
C GLU A 87 8.06 6.87 -17.34
N ARG A 88 7.08 7.78 -17.28
CA ARG A 88 7.18 9.04 -16.54
C ARG A 88 7.48 8.80 -15.07
N MET A 89 6.74 7.90 -14.42
CA MET A 89 6.94 7.54 -13.01
C MET A 89 8.34 6.96 -12.77
N ILE A 90 8.79 6.03 -13.62
CA ILE A 90 10.12 5.44 -13.49
C ILE A 90 11.20 6.51 -13.61
N ARG A 91 11.12 7.39 -14.62
CA ARG A 91 12.09 8.49 -14.81
C ARG A 91 12.14 9.45 -13.62
N LEU A 92 11.01 9.70 -12.96
CA LEU A 92 10.96 10.57 -11.77
C LEU A 92 11.67 9.95 -10.56
N GLN A 93 11.68 8.63 -10.47
CA GLN A 93 12.25 7.89 -9.34
C GLN A 93 13.73 7.55 -9.56
N GLU A 94 14.17 7.38 -10.81
CA GLU A 94 15.52 6.94 -11.17
C GLU A 94 16.64 7.79 -10.55
N GLY A 95 17.62 7.11 -9.95
CA GLY A 95 18.79 7.76 -9.35
C GLY A 95 18.51 8.48 -8.03
N GLY A 96 17.31 8.33 -7.48
CA GLY A 96 16.89 8.98 -6.24
C GLY A 96 16.22 8.03 -5.24
N ASP A 97 15.69 8.65 -4.20
CA ASP A 97 14.90 8.00 -3.16
C ASP A 97 13.42 8.36 -3.37
N ALA A 98 12.53 7.40 -3.11
CA ALA A 98 11.09 7.62 -3.06
C ALA A 98 10.52 7.12 -1.73
N ASP A 99 9.54 7.84 -1.21
CA ASP A 99 8.81 7.42 -0.03
C ASP A 99 7.71 6.44 -0.43
N VAL A 100 7.55 5.38 0.35
CA VAL A 100 6.43 4.44 0.27
C VAL A 100 5.65 4.55 1.55
N ILE A 101 4.44 5.06 1.43
CA ILE A 101 3.58 5.41 2.54
C ILE A 101 2.37 4.46 2.52
N THR A 102 2.17 3.72 3.61
CA THR A 102 0.96 2.90 3.78
C THR A 102 0.13 3.43 4.93
N GLY A 103 -1.10 3.80 4.63
CA GLY A 103 -2.16 3.96 5.61
C GLY A 103 -2.72 2.58 6.00
N LEU A 104 -2.93 2.37 7.29
CA LEU A 104 -3.45 1.14 7.88
C LEU A 104 -4.66 1.49 8.74
N CYS A 105 -5.74 0.72 8.66
CA CYS A 105 -6.91 0.88 9.51
C CYS A 105 -7.41 -0.47 10.02
N LEU A 106 -7.63 -0.55 11.33
CA LEU A 106 -8.37 -1.61 12.00
C LEU A 106 -9.72 -1.04 12.46
N HIS A 107 -10.82 -1.66 12.06
CA HIS A 107 -12.17 -1.18 12.35
C HIS A 107 -13.05 -2.32 12.82
N ARG A 108 -13.86 -2.07 13.85
CA ARG A 108 -14.88 -3.03 14.32
C ARG A 108 -16.14 -2.96 13.47
N GLY A 109 -16.65 -4.10 13.04
CA GLY A 109 -17.90 -4.17 12.27
C GLY A 109 -19.16 -3.95 13.12
N ASP A 110 -19.06 -4.23 14.42
CA ASP A 110 -20.16 -4.25 15.39
C ASP A 110 -20.27 -2.97 16.24
N ARG A 111 -19.25 -2.12 16.23
CA ARG A 111 -19.20 -0.85 16.97
C ARG A 111 -18.39 0.19 16.20
N ASP A 112 -18.65 1.46 16.45
CA ASP A 112 -17.94 2.59 15.84
C ASP A 112 -16.57 2.82 16.53
N GLU A 113 -15.75 1.77 16.55
CA GLU A 113 -14.40 1.76 17.11
C GLU A 113 -13.40 1.40 16.01
N TRP A 114 -12.38 2.25 15.84
CA TRP A 114 -11.32 2.03 14.88
C TRP A 114 -10.01 2.65 15.37
N VAL A 115 -8.89 2.11 14.87
CA VAL A 115 -7.56 2.69 15.03
C VAL A 115 -6.85 2.72 13.68
N GLY A 116 -6.16 3.82 13.43
CA GLY A 116 -5.38 4.02 12.21
C GLY A 116 -3.89 4.18 12.50
N ALA A 117 -3.05 3.90 11.51
CA ALA A 117 -1.65 4.27 11.51
C ALA A 117 -1.16 4.58 10.10
N VAL A 118 -0.07 5.33 10.02
CA VAL A 118 0.70 5.54 8.78
C VAL A 118 2.10 5.01 9.03
N GLU A 119 2.62 4.25 8.06
CA GLU A 119 3.99 3.76 8.05
C GLU A 119 4.70 4.30 6.80
N VAL A 120 5.91 4.82 6.98
CA VAL A 120 6.73 5.36 5.87
C VAL A 120 7.99 4.52 5.74
N SER A 121 8.32 4.14 4.52
CA SER A 121 9.59 3.50 4.17
C SER A 121 10.19 4.21 2.98
N VAL A 122 11.50 4.12 2.82
CA VAL A 122 12.23 4.74 1.71
C VAL A 122 12.75 3.63 0.83
N VAL A 123 12.46 3.71 -0.46
CA VAL A 123 13.10 2.91 -1.49
C VAL A 123 14.10 3.75 -2.25
N ARG A 124 15.19 3.12 -2.68
CA ARG A 124 16.21 3.75 -3.53
C ARG A 124 16.21 3.11 -4.90
N PHE A 125 16.24 3.96 -5.91
CA PHE A 125 16.32 3.56 -7.31
C PHE A 125 17.73 3.83 -7.83
N ARG A 126 18.32 2.86 -8.54
CA ARG A 126 19.45 3.17 -9.41
C ARG A 126 18.96 3.79 -10.72
N ALA A 127 19.82 4.53 -11.39
CA ALA A 127 19.54 4.99 -12.76
C ALA A 127 19.44 3.80 -13.72
N LEU A 128 18.45 3.83 -14.61
CA LEU A 128 18.26 2.81 -15.66
C LEU A 128 18.79 3.35 -17.00
N GLY A 129 19.47 2.49 -17.76
CA GLY A 129 19.78 2.79 -19.16
C GLY A 129 18.51 2.75 -20.02
N ASP A 130 18.53 3.39 -21.19
CA ASP A 130 17.37 3.43 -22.10
C ASP A 130 16.86 2.03 -22.48
N GLU A 131 17.78 1.11 -22.81
CA GLU A 131 17.44 -0.27 -23.17
C GLU A 131 16.81 -1.04 -22.00
N GLU A 132 17.34 -0.87 -20.79
CA GLU A 132 16.83 -1.54 -19.59
C GLU A 132 15.44 -1.06 -19.20
N ARG A 133 15.22 0.26 -19.27
CA ARG A 133 13.91 0.87 -19.03
C ARG A 133 12.88 0.41 -20.06
N ALA A 134 13.24 0.39 -21.35
CA ALA A 134 12.37 -0.13 -22.40
C ALA A 134 11.99 -1.60 -22.16
N ALA A 135 12.97 -2.45 -21.84
CA ALA A 135 12.74 -3.86 -21.54
C ALA A 135 11.83 -4.06 -20.31
N TYR A 136 12.02 -3.26 -19.25
CA TYR A 136 11.16 -3.32 -18.08
C TYR A 136 9.72 -2.88 -18.39
N LEU A 137 9.54 -1.82 -19.18
CA LEU A 137 8.21 -1.39 -19.64
C LEU A 137 7.52 -2.45 -20.51
N ASP A 138 8.28 -3.13 -21.39
CA ASP A 138 7.78 -4.23 -22.24
C ASP A 138 7.35 -5.46 -21.44
N SER A 139 7.92 -5.66 -20.26
CA SER A 139 7.60 -6.81 -19.41
C SER A 139 6.20 -6.75 -18.78
N GLY A 140 5.55 -5.58 -18.75
CA GLY A 140 4.27 -5.38 -18.06
C GLY A 140 4.34 -5.46 -16.53
N ARG A 141 5.54 -5.65 -15.95
CA ARG A 141 5.71 -5.81 -14.50
C ARG A 141 5.29 -4.59 -13.69
N TRP A 142 5.17 -3.42 -14.31
CA TRP A 142 4.69 -2.19 -13.67
C TRP A 142 3.18 -2.15 -13.44
N GLU A 143 2.40 -2.99 -14.12
CA GLU A 143 0.94 -2.92 -14.13
C GLU A 143 0.35 -3.13 -12.73
N GLY A 144 -0.58 -2.23 -12.36
CA GLY A 144 -1.30 -2.32 -11.09
C GLY A 144 -0.44 -2.07 -9.83
N LYS A 145 0.74 -1.47 -9.98
CA LYS A 145 1.65 -1.14 -8.86
C LYS A 145 1.89 0.37 -8.78
N SER A 146 1.70 0.93 -7.57
CA SER A 146 1.99 2.33 -7.30
C SER A 146 3.46 2.64 -7.58
N GLY A 147 3.76 3.70 -8.30
CA GLY A 147 5.13 4.03 -8.72
C GLY A 147 5.70 3.12 -9.82
N ALA A 148 4.91 2.24 -10.44
CA ALA A 148 5.32 1.40 -11.56
C ALA A 148 6.45 0.39 -11.26
N TYR A 149 6.64 -0.03 -10.00
CA TYR A 149 7.63 -1.04 -9.60
C TYR A 149 7.10 -2.02 -8.54
N GLY A 150 7.79 -3.13 -8.33
CA GLY A 150 7.53 -4.12 -7.28
C GLY A 150 8.81 -4.68 -6.67
N VAL A 151 9.16 -4.20 -5.47
CA VAL A 151 10.37 -4.68 -4.74
C VAL A 151 10.33 -6.19 -4.44
N GLN A 152 9.15 -6.71 -4.13
CA GLN A 152 8.92 -8.14 -3.86
C GLN A 152 9.10 -9.03 -5.08
N ASP A 153 8.95 -8.47 -6.28
CA ASP A 153 9.07 -9.22 -7.51
C ASP A 153 10.53 -9.32 -7.95
N GLY A 154 11.45 -8.67 -7.22
CA GLY A 154 12.87 -8.65 -7.52
C GLY A 154 13.24 -7.70 -8.66
N ASP A 155 12.53 -6.57 -8.79
CA ASP A 155 12.88 -5.55 -9.77
C ASP A 155 14.32 -5.05 -9.52
N PRO A 156 15.24 -5.17 -10.50
CA PRO A 156 16.68 -5.10 -10.26
C PRO A 156 17.21 -3.69 -9.93
N PHE A 157 16.36 -2.68 -10.10
CA PHE A 157 16.74 -1.28 -10.00
C PHE A 157 16.22 -0.60 -8.72
N VAL A 158 15.51 -1.31 -7.85
CA VAL A 158 14.88 -0.77 -6.65
C VAL A 158 15.20 -1.63 -5.42
N SER A 159 15.47 -0.97 -4.29
CA SER A 159 15.75 -1.64 -3.02
C SER A 159 15.18 -0.84 -1.86
N VAL A 160 14.85 -1.50 -0.74
CA VAL A 160 14.44 -0.80 0.48
C VAL A 160 15.69 -0.18 1.12
N ALA A 161 15.75 1.15 1.15
CA ALA A 161 16.83 1.90 1.75
C ALA A 161 16.63 2.11 3.26
N ARG A 162 15.37 2.31 3.69
CA ARG A 162 15.00 2.51 5.10
C ARG A 162 13.57 2.06 5.35
N GLY A 163 13.30 1.51 6.54
CA GLY A 163 11.95 1.16 6.97
C GLY A 163 11.61 -0.32 6.73
N SER A 164 10.34 -0.60 6.49
CA SER A 164 9.78 -1.95 6.47
C SER A 164 9.59 -2.47 5.05
N PHE A 165 10.15 -3.65 4.76
CA PHE A 165 9.90 -4.34 3.50
C PHE A 165 8.41 -4.64 3.29
N SER A 166 7.73 -5.13 4.32
CA SER A 166 6.28 -5.40 4.26
C SER A 166 5.45 -4.14 3.99
N ASN A 167 5.89 -2.97 4.51
CA ASN A 167 5.28 -1.69 4.18
C ASN A 167 5.42 -1.37 2.69
N VAL A 168 6.62 -1.55 2.13
CA VAL A 168 6.88 -1.32 0.69
C VAL A 168 6.04 -2.26 -0.18
N VAL A 169 5.85 -3.50 0.25
CA VAL A 169 4.96 -4.47 -0.42
C VAL A 169 3.49 -4.05 -0.37
N GLY A 170 3.09 -3.37 0.71
CA GLY A 170 1.81 -2.69 0.84
C GLY A 170 1.01 -3.02 2.10
N LEU A 171 1.60 -3.70 3.08
CA LEU A 171 1.00 -3.90 4.40
C LEU A 171 2.09 -3.90 5.48
N PRO A 172 2.19 -2.86 6.33
CA PRO A 172 3.23 -2.76 7.35
C PRO A 172 2.98 -3.76 8.49
N MET A 173 3.46 -5.00 8.32
CA MET A 173 3.16 -6.12 9.22
C MET A 173 3.62 -5.89 10.66
N GLY A 174 4.79 -5.27 10.86
CA GLY A 174 5.26 -4.89 12.19
C GLY A 174 4.34 -3.85 12.86
N ARG A 175 3.83 -2.89 12.08
CA ARG A 175 2.89 -1.86 12.58
C ARG A 175 1.52 -2.47 12.89
N LEU A 176 1.05 -3.39 12.06
CA LEU A 176 -0.17 -4.16 12.30
C LEU A 176 -0.09 -4.93 13.62
N ALA A 177 0.99 -5.69 13.84
CA ALA A 177 1.20 -6.43 15.08
C ALA A 177 1.22 -5.51 16.31
N ALA A 178 1.90 -4.37 16.22
CA ALA A 178 1.95 -3.38 17.29
C ALA A 178 0.57 -2.78 17.61
N LEU A 179 -0.24 -2.46 16.59
CA LEU A 179 -1.59 -1.95 16.78
C LEU A 179 -2.50 -2.98 17.47
N LEU A 180 -2.47 -4.24 17.02
CA LEU A 180 -3.27 -5.31 17.61
C LEU A 180 -2.89 -5.55 19.08
N ALA A 181 -1.59 -5.52 19.41
CA ALA A 181 -1.12 -5.67 20.77
C ALA A 181 -1.53 -4.49 21.68
N ALA A 182 -1.53 -3.26 21.14
CA ALA A 182 -1.91 -2.06 21.88
C ALA A 182 -3.44 -1.92 22.05
N HIS A 183 -4.25 -2.60 21.22
CA HIS A 183 -5.71 -2.50 21.22
C HIS A 183 -6.35 -3.90 21.26
N PRO A 184 -6.15 -4.67 22.35
CA PRO A 184 -6.70 -6.01 22.48
C PRO A 184 -8.24 -6.00 22.42
N SER A 185 -8.89 -4.89 22.81
CA SER A 185 -10.34 -4.71 22.70
C SER A 185 -10.87 -4.91 21.28
N LEU A 186 -10.05 -4.70 20.26
CA LEU A 186 -10.46 -4.89 18.86
C LEU A 186 -10.55 -6.36 18.46
N LEU A 187 -9.96 -7.27 19.24
CA LEU A 187 -9.98 -8.72 19.01
C LEU A 187 -11.15 -9.43 19.69
N ASP A 188 -11.78 -8.77 20.67
CA ASP A 188 -12.91 -9.30 21.47
C ASP A 188 -14.21 -9.47 20.66
#